data_AF-A0A6J4XX87-F1
#
_entry.id   AF-A0A6J4XX87-F1
#
_cell.length_a   1.000
_cell.length_b   1.000
_cell.length_c   1.000
_cell.angle_alpha   90.00
_cell.angle_beta   90.00
_cell.angle_gamma   90.00
#
_symmetry.space_group_name_H-M   'P 1'
#
loop_
_entity.id
_entity.type
_entity.pdbx_description
1 polymer ?
#
loop_
_entity_poly.entity_id
_entity_poly.type
_entity_poly.pdbx_seq_one_letter_code
_entity_poly.pdbx_strand_id
1 'polypeptide(L)' 'MKQSIGAKALIVPTPVWVVGTYDHEGKPDVMTAAWGGICCSKPPCVAIGVQKIRYTYKSRLSGSGFSVENASN' A
#
# COMPACT_ATOMS: atom_id res chain seq x y z
N MET A 1 -32.39 -10.81 -6.09
CA MET A 1 -32.01 -11.57 -4.86
C MET A 1 -30.50 -11.49 -4.72
N LYS A 2 -29.96 -11.06 -3.57
CA LYS A 2 -28.50 -11.04 -3.33
C LYS A 2 -28.04 -12.45 -2.95
N GLN A 3 -26.87 -12.87 -3.45
CA GLN A 3 -26.27 -14.17 -3.09
C GLN A 3 -25.08 -13.98 -2.17
N SER A 4 -24.92 -14.88 -1.20
CA SER A 4 -23.73 -14.93 -0.35
C SER A 4 -22.53 -15.39 -1.17
N ILE A 5 -21.43 -14.65 -1.07
CA ILE A 5 -20.15 -14.99 -1.70
C ILE A 5 -19.12 -15.52 -0.69
N GLY A 6 -19.50 -15.65 0.59
CA GLY A 6 -18.61 -16.00 1.69
C GLY A 6 -17.66 -14.87 2.12
N ALA A 7 -16.77 -15.16 3.07
CA ALA A 7 -15.75 -14.23 3.55
C ALA A 7 -14.58 -14.17 2.56
N LYS A 8 -14.74 -13.37 1.51
CA LYS A 8 -13.71 -13.13 0.49
C LYS A 8 -13.24 -11.67 0.57
N ALA A 9 -11.94 -11.45 0.37
CA ALA A 9 -11.36 -10.12 0.20
C ALA A 9 -11.68 -9.56 -1.20
N LEU A 10 -12.97 -9.42 -1.50
CA LEU A 10 -13.48 -8.99 -2.80
C LEU A 10 -13.91 -7.53 -2.71
N ILE A 11 -12.98 -6.62 -2.98
CA ILE A 11 -13.24 -5.19 -3.17
C ILE A 11 -12.94 -4.87 -4.64
N VAL A 12 -13.85 -4.17 -5.31
CA VAL A 12 -13.70 -3.76 -6.72
C VAL A 12 -14.23 -2.32 -6.89
N PRO A 13 -13.46 -1.40 -7.51
CA PRO A 13 -12.07 -1.57 -7.92
C PRO A 13 -11.12 -1.59 -6.71
N THR A 14 -9.96 -2.23 -6.88
CA THR A 14 -8.79 -1.98 -6.01
C THR A 14 -7.79 -1.13 -6.79
N PRO A 15 -7.04 -0.24 -6.12
CA PRO A 15 -5.96 0.47 -6.77
C PRO A 15 -4.85 -0.49 -7.18
N VAL A 16 -4.03 -0.06 -8.14
CA VAL A 16 -2.73 -0.68 -8.41
C VAL A 16 -1.67 0.34 -8.03
N TRP A 17 -1.31 0.40 -6.75
CA TRP A 17 -0.32 1.36 -6.28
C TRP A 17 1.09 0.79 -6.32
N VAL A 18 2.06 1.60 -6.74
CA VAL A 18 3.49 1.36 -6.55
C VAL A 18 3.94 2.16 -5.33
N VAL A 19 4.43 1.46 -4.31
CA VAL A 19 4.92 2.05 -3.07
C VAL A 19 6.43 2.05 -3.10
N GLY A 20 7.03 3.24 -3.11
CA GLY A 20 8.47 3.44 -3.07
C GLY A 20 8.95 3.71 -1.65
N THR A 21 10.06 3.09 -1.27
CA THR A 21 10.76 3.33 0.00
C THR A 21 12.27 3.32 -0.22
N TYR A 22 13.00 3.85 0.76
CA TYR A 22 14.43 3.65 0.89
C TYR A 22 14.69 2.96 2.23
N ASP A 23 15.68 2.07 2.26
CA ASP A 23 16.16 1.52 3.53
C ASP A 23 17.18 2.46 4.20
N HIS A 24 17.73 2.02 5.34
CA HIS A 24 18.74 2.77 6.08
C HIS A 24 20.05 3.03 5.33
N GLU A 25 20.38 2.24 4.30
CA GLU A 25 21.57 2.43 3.46
C GLU A 25 21.26 3.33 2.25
N GLY A 26 20.02 3.82 2.13
CA GLY A 26 19.58 4.62 1.00
C GLY A 26 19.31 3.78 -0.25
N LYS A 27 19.19 2.45 -0.13
CA LYS A 27 18.87 1.58 -1.26
C LYS A 27 17.36 1.68 -1.58
N PRO A 28 16.99 1.93 -2.85
CA PRO A 28 15.58 2.01 -3.25
C PRO A 28 14.91 0.63 -3.22
N ASP A 29 13.64 0.62 -2.82
CA ASP A 29 12.74 -0.54 -2.87
C ASP A 29 11.34 -0.12 -3.36
N VAL A 30 10.70 -1.00 -4.14
CA VAL A 30 9.35 -0.78 -4.64
C VAL A 30 8.49 -2.03 -4.44
N MET A 31 7.22 -1.84 -4.07
CA MET A 31 6.22 -2.91 -4.03
C MET A 31 4.90 -2.49 -4.65
N THR A 32 4.18 -3.44 -5.24
CA THR A 32 2.78 -3.21 -5.67
C THR A 32 1.82 -3.45 -4.50
N ALA A 33 0.86 -2.54 -4.29
CA ALA A 33 -0.14 -2.61 -3.24
C ALA A 33 -1.56 -2.39 -3.78
N ALA A 34 -2.42 -3.39 -3.61
CA ALA A 34 -3.87 -3.26 -3.81
C ALA A 34 -4.63 -2.94 -2.50
N TRP A 35 -4.02 -3.28 -1.35
CA TRP A 35 -4.58 -3.04 -0.02
C TRP A 35 -4.20 -1.66 0.48
N GLY A 36 -4.82 -0.63 -0.11
CA GLY A 36 -4.62 0.76 0.31
C GLY A 36 -5.76 1.66 -0.09
N GLY A 37 -5.81 2.85 0.52
CA GLY A 37 -6.84 3.85 0.23
C GLY A 37 -6.63 5.15 1.00
N ILE A 38 -7.37 6.19 0.60
CA ILE A 38 -7.48 7.44 1.36
C ILE A 38 -8.17 7.14 2.69
N CYS A 39 -7.60 7.60 3.81
CA CYS A 39 -8.12 7.34 5.15
C CYS A 39 -8.46 8.62 5.93
N CYS A 40 -8.00 9.79 5.49
CA CYS A 40 -8.33 11.08 6.09
C CYS A 40 -8.31 12.19 5.05
N SER A 41 -9.20 13.17 5.18
CA SER A 41 -9.23 14.36 4.31
C SER A 41 -8.45 15.54 4.90
N LYS A 42 -8.31 15.62 6.24
CA LYS A 42 -7.62 16.72 6.92
C LYS A 42 -6.92 16.23 8.20
N PRO A 43 -5.58 16.13 8.22
CA PRO A 43 -4.69 16.25 7.05
C PRO A 43 -4.99 15.13 6.02
N PRO A 44 -4.75 15.36 4.71
CA PRO A 44 -4.89 14.32 3.70
C PRO A 44 -3.96 13.14 3.99
N CYS A 45 -4.51 11.93 4.11
CA CYS A 45 -3.75 10.72 4.44
C CYS A 45 -4.18 9.53 3.60
N VAL A 46 -3.22 8.64 3.32
CA VAL A 46 -3.47 7.29 2.79
C VAL A 46 -2.96 6.24 3.76
N ALA A 47 -3.64 5.09 3.80
CA ALA A 47 -3.21 3.91 4.52
C ALA A 47 -2.88 2.79 3.53
N ILE A 48 -1.83 2.02 3.81
CA ILE A 48 -1.39 0.89 3.00
C ILE A 48 -1.10 -0.30 3.93
N GLY A 49 -1.71 -1.44 3.64
CA GLY A 49 -1.46 -2.69 4.33
C GLY A 49 -0.18 -3.35 3.79
N VAL A 50 0.87 -3.42 4.61
CA VAL A 50 2.14 -4.06 4.26
C VAL A 50 2.40 -5.24 5.20
N GLN A 51 2.70 -6.42 4.63
CA GLN A 51 3.04 -7.60 5.42
C GLN A 51 4.47 -7.51 5.97
N LYS A 52 4.69 -7.96 7.20
CA LYS A 52 6.00 -7.90 7.89
C LYS A 52 7.14 -8.62 7.17
N ILE A 53 6.83 -9.59 6.31
CA ILE A 53 7.81 -10.34 5.52
C ILE A 53 8.41 -9.51 4.37
N ARG A 54 7.76 -8.41 3.96
CA ARG A 54 8.19 -7.59 2.82
C ARG A 54 9.38 -6.71 3.20
N TYR A 55 10.29 -6.52 2.24
CA TYR A 55 11.43 -5.62 2.41
C TYR A 55 10.97 -4.19 2.71
N THR A 56 9.96 -3.71 1.96
CA THR A 56 9.31 -2.40 2.15
C THR A 56 8.84 -2.17 3.59
N TYR A 57 8.39 -3.21 4.31
CA TYR A 57 8.03 -3.07 5.73
C TYR A 57 9.26 -2.74 6.59
N LYS A 58 10.39 -3.42 6.34
CA LYS A 58 11.65 -3.16 7.02
C LYS A 58 12.19 -1.76 6.65
N SER A 59 12.18 -1.41 5.37
CA SER A 59 12.60 -0.09 4.88
C SER A 59 11.78 1.05 5.52
N ARG A 60 10.45 0.89 5.58
CA ARG A 60 9.55 1.86 6.22
C ARG A 60 9.79 1.99 7.72
N LEU A 61 10.19 0.92 8.40
CA LEU A 61 10.55 0.97 9.82
C LEU A 61 11.91 1.67 10.05
N SER A 62 12.86 1.51 9.13
CA SER A 62 14.23 2.03 9.29
C SER A 62 14.38 3.54 9.09
N GLY A 63 13.40 4.20 8.48
CA GLY A 63 13.35 5.66 8.44
C GLY A 63 13.18 6.24 7.03
N SER A 64 12.54 7.42 7.01
CA SER A 64 11.99 8.18 5.86
C SER A 64 10.64 7.66 5.33
N GLY A 65 9.87 8.59 4.76
CA GLY A 65 8.49 8.36 4.31
C GLY A 65 8.39 7.36 3.17
N PHE A 66 7.22 7.28 2.55
CA PHE A 66 6.99 6.46 1.37
C PHE A 66 6.34 7.30 0.28
N SER A 67 6.61 6.98 -0.98
CA SER A 67 5.87 7.51 -2.12
C SER A 67 4.79 6.52 -2.54
N VAL A 68 3.75 7.03 -3.21
CA VAL A 68 2.69 6.22 -3.80
C VAL A 68 2.45 6.75 -5.20
N GLU A 69 2.56 5.86 -6.18
CA GLU A 69 2.19 6.14 -7.57
C GLU A 69 1.07 5.22 -8.00
N ASN A 70 0.16 5.73 -8.82
CA ASN A 70 -0.87 4.89 -9.42
C ASN A 70 -0.33 4.26 -10.70
N ALA A 71 -0.31 2.93 -10.78
CA ALA A 71 0.19 2.19 -11.94
C ALA A 71 -0.87 2.03 -13.06
N SER A 72 -2.09 2.54 -12.86
CA SER A 72 -3.13 2.54 -13.89
C SER A 72 -3.01 3.80 -14.76
N ASN A 73 -2.12 3.76 -15.76
CA ASN A 73 -1.89 4.74 -16.85
C ASN A 73 -1.84 6.22 -16.50
#